data_AF-A0AAU9TT91-F1
#
_entry.id   AF-A0AAU9TT91-F1
#
_cell.length_a   1.000
_cell.length_b   1.000
_cell.length_c   1.000
_cell.angle_alpha   90.00
_cell.angle_beta   90.00
_cell.angle_gamma   90.00
#
_symmetry.space_group_name_H-M   'P 1'
#
loop_
_entity.id
_entity.type
_entity.pdbx_description
1 polymer ?
#
loop_
_entity_poly.entity_id
_entity_poly.type
_entity_poly.pdbx_seq_one_letter_code
_entity_poly.pdbx_strand_id
1 'polypeptide(L)'
;MDCFPVPVNNNSARKRQRNPETWKRNIAKVQRYSPKTLPKRPLCKHRKKFECLSISMRDIKEFHDGFYKFQDKSKQDAFILKHCSIKQTRRHRPTTGSHKPKCSQISYFMFSPTLKKRLKVCQNFFF
;
A
#
# COMPACT_ATOMS: atom_id res chain seq x y z
N MET A 1 -20.95 7.66 58.17
CA MET A 1 -19.77 7.19 57.40
C MET A 1 -19.31 8.38 56.59
N ASP A 2 -18.29 9.08 57.08
CA ASP A 2 -17.86 10.35 56.49
C ASP A 2 -16.80 10.07 55.41
N CYS A 3 -17.11 10.47 54.18
CA CYS A 3 -16.18 10.41 53.05
C CYS A 3 -15.25 11.62 53.09
N PHE A 4 -14.00 11.41 53.52
CA PHE A 4 -12.96 12.43 53.42
C PHE A 4 -12.26 12.33 52.05
N PRO A 5 -12.28 13.39 51.22
CA PRO A 5 -11.60 13.37 49.93
C PRO A 5 -10.08 13.38 50.12
N VAL A 6 -9.40 12.40 49.54
CA VAL A 6 -7.93 12.36 49.51
C VAL A 6 -7.41 13.36 48.47
N PRO A 7 -6.50 14.28 48.81
CA PRO A 7 -5.93 15.22 47.86
C PRO A 7 -5.05 14.48 46.84
N VAL A 8 -5.44 14.53 45.57
CA VAL A 8 -4.65 13.98 44.46
C VAL A 8 -3.59 15.01 44.05
N ASN A 9 -2.34 14.78 44.49
CA ASN A 9 -1.18 15.59 44.12
C ASN A 9 -0.75 15.31 42.67
N ASN A 10 -1.56 15.74 41.70
CA ASN A 10 -1.16 15.77 40.30
C ASN A 10 -0.48 17.12 40.03
N ASN A 11 0.84 17.19 40.25
CA ASN A 11 1.69 18.31 39.79
C ASN A 11 1.76 18.42 38.25
N SER A 12 1.02 17.59 37.52
CA SER A 12 0.82 17.69 36.08
C SER A 12 -0.49 18.42 35.79
N ALA A 13 -0.40 19.52 35.05
CA ALA A 13 -1.59 20.18 34.51
C ALA A 13 -2.47 19.15 33.76
N ARG A 14 -3.80 19.26 33.89
CA ARG A 14 -4.80 18.38 33.21
C ARG A 14 -4.55 18.25 31.70
N LYS A 15 -3.86 19.22 31.08
CA LYS A 15 -3.55 19.23 29.65
C LYS A 15 -2.38 18.28 29.35
N ARG A 16 -2.65 17.32 28.46
CA ARG A 16 -1.66 16.38 27.94
C ARG A 16 -0.49 17.14 27.30
N GLN A 17 0.70 17.01 27.86
CA GLN A 17 1.91 17.54 27.23
C GLN A 17 2.23 16.74 25.97
N ARG A 18 2.54 17.44 24.88
CA ARG A 18 2.92 16.82 23.61
C ARG A 18 4.37 16.36 23.71
N ASN A 19 4.65 15.10 23.39
CA ASN A 19 6.02 14.67 23.17
C ASN A 19 6.49 15.20 21.79
N PRO A 20 7.47 16.12 21.74
CA PRO A 20 7.89 16.74 20.48
C PRO A 20 8.60 15.77 19.54
N GLU A 21 9.30 14.76 20.06
CA GLU A 21 10.03 13.78 19.25
C GLU A 21 9.07 12.84 18.50
N THR A 22 8.05 12.35 19.20
CA THR A 22 7.03 11.49 18.57
C THR A 22 6.24 12.26 17.52
N TRP A 23 5.98 13.54 17.78
CA TRP A 23 5.36 14.42 16.79
C TRP A 23 6.22 14.61 15.54
N LYS A 24 7.50 14.96 15.69
CA LYS A 24 8.45 15.08 14.56
C LYS A 24 8.54 13.78 13.75
N ARG A 25 8.60 12.63 14.45
CA ARG A 25 8.61 11.29 13.81
C ARG A 25 7.32 11.04 13.01
N ASN A 26 6.16 11.42 13.54
CA ASN A 26 4.88 11.24 12.86
C ASN A 26 4.76 12.15 11.62
N ILE A 27 5.25 13.38 11.67
CA ILE A 27 5.32 14.25 10.49
C ILE A 27 6.20 13.61 9.42
N ALA A 28 7.42 13.19 9.79
CA ALA A 28 8.33 12.55 8.85
C ALA A 28 7.74 11.27 8.24
N LYS A 29 6.98 10.51 9.04
CA LYS A 29 6.22 9.33 8.57
C LYS A 29 5.18 9.73 7.53
N VAL A 30 4.34 10.72 7.82
CA VAL A 30 3.30 11.20 6.91
C VAL A 30 3.92 11.69 5.60
N GLN A 31 4.97 12.52 5.68
CA GLN A 31 5.66 13.03 4.48
C GLN A 31 6.25 11.90 3.63
N ARG A 32 6.80 10.85 4.26
CA ARG A 32 7.38 9.70 3.55
C ARG A 32 6.35 8.91 2.74
N TYR A 33 5.14 8.75 3.29
CA TYR A 33 4.06 7.95 2.68
C TYR A 33 2.98 8.81 2.02
N SER A 34 3.26 10.09 1.80
CA SER A 34 2.39 11.00 1.03
C SER A 34 2.75 10.97 -0.45
N PRO A 35 1.79 11.27 -1.35
CA PRO A 35 2.07 11.35 -2.77
C PRO A 35 3.02 12.53 -3.05
N LYS A 36 4.12 12.27 -3.77
CA LYS A 36 5.09 13.30 -4.16
C LYS A 36 4.76 13.95 -5.50
N THR A 37 4.10 13.19 -6.38
CA THR A 37 3.83 13.58 -7.76
C THR A 37 2.47 13.05 -8.18
N LEU A 38 1.88 13.69 -9.18
CA LEU A 38 0.66 13.19 -9.82
C LEU A 38 0.90 11.82 -10.47
N PRO A 39 -0.13 10.96 -10.55
CA PRO A 39 -0.01 9.68 -11.21
C PRO A 39 0.32 9.86 -12.68
N LYS A 40 1.39 9.20 -13.13
CA LYS A 40 1.78 9.16 -14.54
C LYS A 40 1.23 7.88 -15.18
N ARG A 41 0.85 7.99 -16.45
CA ARG A 41 0.47 6.81 -17.23
C ARG A 41 1.72 5.97 -17.52
N PRO A 42 1.73 4.67 -17.20
CA PRO A 42 2.87 3.83 -17.54
C PRO A 42 2.95 3.64 -19.06
N LEU A 43 4.11 3.99 -19.63
CA LEU A 43 4.43 3.79 -21.04
C LEU A 43 4.93 2.36 -21.23
N CYS A 44 4.02 1.40 -21.28
CA CYS A 44 4.38 0.01 -21.48
C CYS A 44 4.10 -0.48 -22.90
N LYS A 45 5.02 -1.28 -23.47
CA LYS A 45 4.90 -1.88 -24.81
C LYS A 45 4.55 -3.37 -24.72
N HIS A 46 3.47 -3.72 -24.01
CA HIS A 46 3.02 -5.11 -23.91
C HIS A 46 2.16 -5.50 -25.12
N ARG A 47 2.47 -6.64 -25.76
CA ARG A 47 1.76 -7.05 -27.00
C ARG A 47 0.43 -7.78 -26.78
N LYS A 48 0.31 -8.68 -25.78
CA LYS A 48 -0.92 -9.52 -25.61
C LYS A 48 -1.31 -9.90 -24.17
N LYS A 49 -0.37 -9.95 -23.22
CA LYS A 49 -0.61 -10.54 -21.88
C LYS A 49 -1.13 -9.56 -20.83
N PHE A 50 -1.04 -8.25 -21.11
CA PHE A 50 -1.37 -7.19 -20.15
C PHE A 50 -2.23 -6.12 -20.82
N GLU A 51 -3.21 -5.62 -20.09
CA GLU A 51 -4.19 -4.63 -20.55
C GLU A 51 -3.85 -3.22 -20.05
N CYS A 52 -2.56 -2.94 -19.85
CA CYS A 52 -2.08 -1.67 -19.31
C CYS A 52 -2.48 -0.45 -20.17
N LEU A 53 -2.62 -0.65 -21.48
CA LEU A 53 -3.06 0.39 -22.43
C LEU A 53 -4.58 0.66 -22.35
N SER A 54 -5.37 -0.31 -21.91
CA SER A 54 -6.83 -0.17 -21.83
C SER A 54 -7.29 0.62 -20.61
N ILE A 55 -6.36 0.97 -19.72
CA ILE A 55 -6.63 1.69 -18.48
C ILE A 55 -6.81 3.17 -18.78
N SER A 56 -7.89 3.75 -18.27
CA SER A 56 -8.14 5.19 -18.37
C SER A 56 -7.33 5.96 -17.33
N MET A 57 -7.00 7.24 -17.61
CA MET A 57 -6.36 8.09 -16.60
C MET A 57 -7.22 8.29 -15.35
N ARG A 58 -8.55 8.21 -15.49
CA ARG A 58 -9.49 8.26 -14.36
C ARG A 58 -9.26 7.09 -13.41
N ASP A 59 -9.18 5.86 -13.94
CA ASP A 59 -8.94 4.67 -13.12
C ASP A 59 -7.57 4.74 -12.41
N ILE A 60 -6.53 5.26 -13.09
CA ILE A 60 -5.20 5.46 -12.48
C ILE A 60 -5.29 6.48 -11.34
N LYS A 61 -6.01 7.58 -11.54
CA LYS A 61 -6.20 8.60 -10.51
C LYS A 61 -6.94 8.05 -9.30
N GLU A 62 -8.04 7.34 -9.51
CA GLU A 62 -8.80 6.71 -8.42
C GLU A 62 -7.97 5.67 -7.66
N PHE A 63 -7.17 4.88 -8.37
CA PHE A 63 -6.22 3.96 -7.76
C PHE A 63 -5.19 4.70 -6.89
N HIS A 64 -4.61 5.78 -7.42
CA HIS A 64 -3.62 6.61 -6.74
C HIS A 64 -4.22 7.26 -5.47
N ASP A 65 -5.40 7.85 -5.60
CA ASP A 65 -6.12 8.48 -4.49
C ASP A 65 -6.49 7.46 -3.40
N GLY A 66 -6.89 6.24 -3.82
CA GLY A 66 -7.14 5.12 -2.92
C GLY A 66 -5.89 4.62 -2.19
N PHE A 67 -4.75 4.52 -2.89
CA PHE A 67 -3.47 4.08 -2.31
C PHE A 67 -2.97 5.07 -1.26
N TYR A 68 -3.03 6.37 -1.55
CA TYR A 68 -2.57 7.43 -0.65
C TYR A 68 -3.63 7.92 0.35
N LYS A 69 -4.81 7.29 0.39
CA LYS A 69 -5.87 7.61 1.36
C LYS A 69 -5.38 7.52 2.81
N PHE A 70 -4.46 6.59 3.08
CA PHE A 70 -3.80 6.46 4.38
C PHE A 70 -2.28 6.55 4.21
N GLN A 71 -1.64 7.46 4.92
CA GLN A 71 -0.18 7.67 4.91
C GLN A 71 0.52 6.70 5.87
N ASP A 72 0.19 5.41 5.77
CA ASP A 72 0.75 4.35 6.60
C ASP A 72 1.19 3.17 5.73
N LYS A 73 2.42 2.72 5.94
CA LYS A 73 3.04 1.67 5.13
C LYS A 73 2.22 0.38 5.14
N SER A 74 1.80 -0.07 6.32
CA SER A 74 1.05 -1.32 6.46
C SER A 74 -0.26 -1.29 5.68
N LYS A 75 -0.92 -0.13 5.63
CA LYS A 75 -2.17 0.05 4.88
C LYS A 75 -1.93 0.13 3.38
N GLN A 76 -0.86 0.80 2.96
CA GLN A 76 -0.42 0.86 1.57
C GLN A 76 -0.03 -0.53 1.04
N ASP A 77 0.74 -1.30 1.79
CA ASP A 77 1.13 -2.67 1.45
C ASP A 77 -0.11 -3.57 1.36
N ALA A 78 -1.04 -3.47 2.33
CA ALA A 78 -2.32 -4.19 2.28
C ALA A 78 -3.16 -3.81 1.05
N PHE A 79 -3.13 -2.54 0.64
CA PHE A 79 -3.82 -2.07 -0.56
C PHE A 79 -3.21 -2.69 -1.83
N ILE A 80 -1.89 -2.77 -1.94
CA ILE A 80 -1.21 -3.44 -3.05
C ILE A 80 -1.56 -4.93 -3.08
N LEU A 81 -1.55 -5.60 -1.91
CA LEU A 81 -1.87 -7.03 -1.81
C LEU A 81 -3.29 -7.35 -2.28
N LYS A 82 -4.28 -6.48 -2.04
CA LYS A 82 -5.65 -6.62 -2.58
C LYS A 82 -5.68 -6.71 -4.11
N HIS A 83 -4.72 -6.06 -4.76
CA HIS A 83 -4.58 -5.98 -6.21
C HIS A 83 -3.66 -7.07 -6.77
N CYS A 84 -3.02 -7.87 -5.92
CA CYS A 84 -2.18 -8.98 -6.32
C CYS A 84 -2.94 -10.31 -6.28
N SER A 85 -2.59 -11.24 -7.16
CA SER A 85 -2.90 -12.66 -7.03
C SER A 85 -1.60 -13.42 -6.95
N ILE A 86 -1.40 -14.13 -5.84
CA ILE A 86 -0.24 -14.95 -5.60
C ILE A 86 -0.65 -16.39 -5.87
N LYS A 87 0.02 -17.03 -6.82
CA LYS A 87 -0.11 -18.46 -7.09
C LYS A 87 1.14 -19.17 -6.64
N GLN A 88 1.02 -20.18 -5.80
CA GLN A 88 2.15 -21.04 -5.46
C GLN A 88 2.55 -21.82 -6.72
N THR A 89 3.82 -21.73 -7.08
CA THR A 89 4.36 -22.50 -8.20
C THR A 89 4.41 -23.97 -7.79
N ARG A 90 3.96 -24.86 -8.68
CA ARG A 90 4.12 -26.30 -8.47
C ARG A 90 5.61 -26.58 -8.33
N ARG A 91 6.02 -27.21 -7.23
CA ARG A 91 7.43 -27.55 -6.97
C ARG A 91 7.95 -28.39 -8.13
N HIS A 92 8.92 -27.85 -8.87
CA HIS A 92 9.67 -28.64 -9.84
C HIS A 92 10.82 -29.32 -9.09
N ARG A 93 10.97 -30.64 -9.27
CA ARG A 93 12.14 -31.36 -8.72
C ARG A 93 13.38 -30.82 -9.45
N PRO A 94 14.39 -30.29 -8.75
CA PRO A 94 15.60 -29.80 -9.41
C PRO A 94 16.29 -31.01 -10.06
N THR A 95 16.41 -31.00 -11.38
CA THR A 95 16.92 -32.15 -12.14
C THR A 95 18.44 -32.09 -12.31
N THR A 96 19.04 -30.92 -12.19
CA THR A 96 20.49 -30.72 -12.32
C THR A 96 20.84 -29.31 -11.88
N GLY A 97 21.63 -29.15 -10.80
CA GLY A 97 22.49 -28.02 -10.42
C GLY A 97 22.00 -26.56 -10.52
N SER A 98 20.78 -26.30 -10.96
CA SER A 98 20.31 -24.98 -11.38
C SER A 98 19.31 -24.41 -10.39
N HIS A 99 19.32 -23.07 -10.37
CA HIS A 99 18.72 -22.14 -9.41
C HIS A 99 17.50 -22.63 -8.60
N LYS A 100 17.48 -22.21 -7.33
CA LYS A 100 16.35 -22.42 -6.40
C LYS A 100 15.03 -22.06 -7.10
N PRO A 101 14.06 -22.99 -7.19
CA PRO A 101 12.81 -22.72 -7.87
C PRO A 101 12.09 -21.56 -7.19
N LYS A 102 11.51 -20.66 -7.98
CA LYS A 102 10.62 -19.62 -7.44
C LYS A 102 9.49 -20.32 -6.68
N CYS A 103 9.19 -19.84 -5.47
CA CYS A 103 8.15 -20.43 -4.61
C CYS A 103 6.74 -19.90 -4.95
N SER A 104 6.66 -18.74 -5.59
CA SER A 104 5.39 -18.11 -5.95
C SER A 104 5.49 -17.28 -7.23
N GLN A 105 4.37 -17.21 -7.94
CA GLN A 105 4.15 -16.33 -9.06
C GLN A 105 3.12 -15.27 -8.69
N ILE A 106 3.52 -14.00 -8.78
CA ILE A 106 2.66 -12.84 -8.51
C ILE A 106 2.10 -12.32 -9.84
N SER A 107 0.79 -12.15 -9.91
CA SER A 107 0.12 -11.43 -11.00
C SER A 107 -0.57 -10.20 -10.44
N TYR A 108 -0.38 -9.06 -11.09
CA TYR A 108 -0.96 -7.79 -10.68
C TYR A 108 -2.23 -7.50 -11.46
N PHE A 109 -3.21 -6.92 -10.77
CA PHE A 109 -4.50 -6.59 -11.35
C PHE A 109 -4.97 -5.24 -10.87
N MET A 110 -5.80 -4.58 -11.67
CA MET A 110 -6.52 -3.39 -11.28
C MET A 110 -7.98 -3.54 -11.66
N PHE A 111 -8.87 -3.06 -10.80
CA PHE A 111 -10.27 -2.94 -11.14
C PHE A 111 -10.48 -1.60 -11.86
N SER A 112 -11.06 -1.63 -13.06
CA SER A 112 -11.49 -0.42 -13.76
C SER A 112 -12.99 -0.26 -13.54
N PRO A 113 -13.44 0.77 -12.80
CA PRO A 113 -14.86 1.08 -12.66
C PRO A 113 -15.50 1.41 -14.01
N THR A 114 -14.74 2.05 -14.90
CA THR A 114 -15.17 2.42 -16.25
C THR A 114 -15.56 1.19 -17.07
N LEU A 115 -14.72 0.16 -17.07
CA LEU A 115 -14.95 -1.08 -17.84
C LEU A 115 -15.65 -2.18 -17.03
N LYS A 116 -15.91 -1.93 -15.73
CA LYS A 116 -16.44 -2.90 -14.75
C LYS A 116 -15.73 -4.26 -14.76
N LYS A 117 -14.44 -4.29 -15.13
CA LYS A 117 -13.64 -5.51 -15.23
C LYS A 117 -12.32 -5.40 -14.50
N ARG A 118 -11.80 -6.57 -14.10
CA ARG A 118 -10.48 -6.72 -13.50
C ARG A 118 -9.45 -6.89 -14.62
N LEU A 119 -8.63 -5.87 -14.81
CA LEU A 119 -7.58 -5.80 -15.82
C LEU A 119 -6.27 -6.36 -15.28
N LYS A 120 -5.55 -7.12 -16.12
CA LYS A 120 -4.22 -7.60 -15.76
C LYS A 120 -3.15 -6.56 -16.12
N VAL A 121 -2.36 -6.16 -15.14
CA VAL A 121 -1.34 -5.10 -15.31
C VAL A 121 0.07 -5.60 -15.02
N CYS A 122 1.06 -4.86 -15.50
CA CYS A 122 2.47 -5.14 -15.22
C CYS A 122 2.88 -4.63 -13.84
N GLN A 123 4.05 -5.07 -13.37
CA GLN A 123 4.63 -4.59 -12.12
C GLN A 123 4.96 -3.10 -12.16
N ASN A 124 5.49 -2.60 -13.29
CA ASN A 124 5.80 -1.18 -13.50
C ASN A 124 4.58 -0.25 -13.46
N PHE A 125 3.37 -0.79 -13.31
CA PHE A 125 2.20 0.03 -13.05
C PHE A 125 2.20 0.56 -11.60
N PHE A 126 2.76 -0.18 -10.65
CA PHE A 126 2.75 0.13 -9.22
C PHE A 126 4.01 0.84 -8.72
N PHE A 127 5.11 0.79 -9.48
CA PHE A 127 6.43 1.30 -9.13
C PHE A 127 6.98 2.16 -10.26
#